data_AF-A0AAW2XGJ8-F1
#
_entry.id   AF-A0AAW2XGJ8-F1
#
_cell.length_a   1.000
_cell.length_b   1.000
_cell.length_c   1.000
_cell.angle_alpha   90.00
_cell.angle_beta   90.00
_cell.angle_gamma   90.00
#
_symmetry.space_group_name_H-M   'P 1'
#
loop_
_entity.id
_entity.type
_entity.pdbx_description
1 polymer ?
#
loop_
_entity_poly.entity_id
_entity_poly.type
_entity_poly.pdbx_seq_one_letter_code
_entity_poly.pdbx_strand_id
1 'polypeptide(L)'
;MEGSVSRKLEINVSASETWKTYGSLQLATLAVNAFPETYTGYQVLQGDGHAGTLIEVYFAPGVPGPASYKQAYTVVDDVKRVKIAPTTEGGILDQGFKSYVTRLDVKEKKGKPNECTMIGTIEYVLEDESALPLVQSSIDGLYDIMIVVAYYVITHTRTIPTQHQLTHADYIN
;
A
#
# COMPACT_ATOMS: atom_id res chain seq x y z
N MET A 1 -11.30 19.08 13.04
CA MET A 1 -10.98 19.38 11.63
C MET A 1 -11.09 18.11 10.78
N GLU A 2 -11.60 18.18 9.55
CA GLU A 2 -11.61 17.05 8.60
C GLU A 2 -10.80 17.40 7.34
N GLY A 3 -10.23 16.40 6.68
CA GLY A 3 -9.44 16.64 5.48
C GLY A 3 -8.93 15.38 4.80
N SER A 4 -8.22 15.60 3.71
CA SER A 4 -7.54 14.54 2.96
C SER A 4 -6.19 15.02 2.43
N VAL A 5 -5.17 14.17 2.53
CA VAL A 5 -3.85 14.40 1.93
C VAL A 5 -3.50 13.24 1.01
N SER A 6 -2.80 13.51 -0.10
CA SER A 6 -2.46 12.47 -1.07
C SER A 6 -1.06 12.64 -1.66
N ARG A 7 -0.46 11.51 -2.04
CA ARG A 7 0.81 11.42 -2.77
C ARG A 7 0.62 10.54 -3.99
N LYS A 8 1.40 10.81 -5.04
CA LYS A 8 1.37 10.08 -6.30
C LYS A 8 2.78 9.67 -6.69
N LEU A 9 2.92 8.48 -7.24
CA LEU A 9 4.18 7.97 -7.76
C LEU A 9 3.94 7.35 -9.14
N GLU A 10 4.66 7.84 -10.14
CA GLU A 10 4.63 7.28 -11.48
C GLU A 10 5.71 6.22 -11.63
N ILE A 11 5.36 5.05 -12.16
CA ILE A 11 6.29 3.94 -12.34
C ILE A 11 6.15 3.28 -13.71
N ASN A 12 7.24 2.69 -14.18
CA ASN A 12 7.34 2.01 -15.47
C ASN A 12 7.01 0.52 -15.35
N VAL A 13 5.87 0.23 -14.72
CA VAL A 13 5.25 -1.10 -14.63
C VAL A 13 3.76 -0.94 -14.93
N SER A 14 3.11 -1.97 -15.48
CA SER A 14 1.68 -1.91 -15.77
C SER A 14 0.85 -1.78 -14.48
N ALA A 15 -0.36 -1.22 -14.61
CA ALA A 15 -1.26 -1.07 -13.45
C ALA A 15 -1.66 -2.43 -12.86
N SER A 16 -1.86 -3.45 -13.71
CA SER A 16 -2.22 -4.80 -13.26
C SER A 16 -1.10 -5.46 -12.47
N GLU A 17 0.15 -5.41 -12.95
CA GLU A 17 1.28 -6.01 -12.22
C GLU A 17 1.55 -5.28 -10.90
N THR A 18 1.45 -3.94 -10.89
CA THR A 18 1.60 -3.15 -9.68
C THR A 18 0.53 -3.47 -8.64
N TRP A 19 -0.72 -3.65 -9.09
CA TRP A 19 -1.87 -3.92 -8.23
C TRP A 19 -1.76 -5.24 -7.46
N LYS A 20 -1.15 -6.28 -8.04
CA LYS A 20 -0.92 -7.58 -7.36
C LYS A 20 -0.17 -7.42 -6.03
N THR A 21 0.69 -6.41 -5.93
CA THR A 21 1.40 -6.07 -4.69
C THR A 21 0.64 -5.03 -3.89
N TYR A 22 0.25 -3.92 -4.52
CA TYR A 22 -0.27 -2.74 -3.82
C TYR A 22 -1.68 -2.95 -3.24
N GLY A 23 -2.48 -3.84 -3.85
CA GLY A 23 -3.82 -4.21 -3.39
C GLY A 23 -3.86 -5.36 -2.38
N SER A 24 -2.78 -6.13 -2.20
CA SER A 24 -2.78 -7.37 -1.43
C SER A 24 -2.11 -7.23 -0.05
N LEU A 25 -2.03 -8.33 0.71
CA LEU A 25 -1.26 -8.42 1.95
C LEU A 25 0.25 -8.27 1.73
N GLN A 26 0.74 -8.45 0.50
CA GLN A 26 2.14 -8.23 0.17
C GLN A 26 2.59 -6.80 0.51
N LEU A 27 1.68 -5.82 0.44
CA LEU A 27 1.94 -4.46 0.91
C LEU A 27 2.40 -4.42 2.38
N ALA A 28 1.68 -5.10 3.27
CA ALA A 28 2.00 -5.13 4.70
C ALA A 28 3.33 -5.86 4.94
N THR A 29 3.54 -6.99 4.25
CA THR A 29 4.81 -7.72 4.28
C THR A 29 6.00 -6.85 3.86
N LEU A 30 5.86 -6.09 2.77
CA LEU A 30 6.91 -5.20 2.30
C LEU A 30 7.17 -4.05 3.26
N ALA A 31 6.12 -3.43 3.81
CA ALA A 31 6.26 -2.34 4.77
C ALA A 31 7.01 -2.81 6.03
N VAL A 32 6.61 -3.93 6.64
CA VAL A 32 7.27 -4.46 7.84
C VAL A 32 8.73 -4.81 7.57
N ASN A 33 9.03 -5.43 6.44
CA ASN A 33 10.39 -5.84 6.12
C ASN A 33 11.31 -4.65 5.76
N ALA A 34 10.77 -3.61 5.15
CA ALA A 34 11.53 -2.45 4.71
C ALA A 34 11.82 -1.45 5.84
N PHE A 35 10.96 -1.42 6.87
CA PHE A 35 11.04 -0.47 7.99
C PHE A 35 11.06 -1.20 9.34
N PRO A 36 12.04 -2.07 9.63
CA PRO A 36 12.11 -2.85 10.87
C PRO A 36 12.33 -1.97 12.11
N GLU A 37 12.85 -0.75 11.95
CA GLU A 37 12.93 0.26 13.00
C GLU A 37 11.57 0.88 13.35
N THR A 38 10.59 0.74 12.46
CA THR A 38 9.23 1.27 12.64
C THR A 38 8.24 0.16 13.00
N TYR A 39 8.34 -1.02 12.36
CA TYR A 39 7.41 -2.12 12.54
C TYR A 39 8.12 -3.42 12.95
N THR A 40 7.50 -4.18 13.85
CA THR A 40 8.00 -5.52 14.24
C THR A 40 7.29 -6.66 13.51
N GLY A 41 6.10 -6.41 12.97
CA GLY A 41 5.28 -7.46 12.39
C GLY A 41 3.88 -7.01 12.02
N TYR A 42 3.14 -7.92 11.41
CA TYR A 42 1.68 -7.83 11.32
C TYR A 42 1.07 -9.23 11.45
N GLN A 43 -0.21 -9.27 11.83
CA GLN A 43 -1.01 -10.48 11.89
C GLN A 43 -2.30 -10.27 11.11
N VAL A 44 -2.74 -11.30 10.38
CA VAL A 44 -4.10 -11.36 9.84
C VAL A 44 -5.01 -11.94 10.92
N LEU A 45 -5.93 -11.14 11.44
CA LEU A 45 -6.90 -11.56 12.45
C LEU A 45 -8.12 -12.22 11.80
N GLN A 46 -8.49 -11.78 10.60
CA GLN A 46 -9.61 -12.30 9.81
C GLN A 46 -9.35 -12.05 8.32
N GLY A 47 -9.83 -12.95 7.47
CA GLY A 47 -9.82 -12.79 6.02
C GLY A 47 -8.53 -13.28 5.36
N ASP A 48 -8.40 -12.99 4.06
CA ASP A 48 -7.39 -13.55 3.17
C ASP A 48 -6.63 -12.48 2.34
N GLY A 49 -6.87 -11.21 2.65
CA GLY A 49 -6.32 -10.06 1.92
C GLY A 49 -7.33 -9.30 1.05
N HIS A 50 -8.53 -9.83 0.82
CA HIS A 50 -9.61 -9.13 0.12
C HIS A 50 -10.50 -8.32 1.07
N ALA A 51 -11.62 -7.79 0.56
CA ALA A 51 -12.62 -7.11 1.38
C ALA A 51 -13.14 -8.01 2.53
N GLY A 52 -13.25 -7.45 3.72
CA GLY A 52 -13.56 -8.19 4.95
C GLY A 52 -12.33 -8.67 5.74
N THR A 53 -11.13 -8.42 5.24
CA THR A 53 -9.88 -8.71 5.96
C THR A 53 -9.67 -7.72 7.10
N LEU A 54 -9.21 -8.20 8.25
CA LEU A 54 -8.76 -7.40 9.39
C LEU A 54 -7.32 -7.79 9.70
N ILE A 55 -6.42 -6.81 9.68
CA ILE A 55 -5.03 -6.99 10.09
C ILE A 55 -4.73 -6.17 11.34
N GLU A 56 -3.75 -6.62 12.12
CA GLU A 56 -3.12 -5.85 13.18
C GLU A 56 -1.63 -5.69 12.85
N VAL A 57 -1.14 -4.46 12.92
CA VAL A 57 0.26 -4.11 12.64
C VAL A 57 0.91 -3.63 13.93
N TYR A 58 2.11 -4.12 14.22
CA TYR A 58 2.83 -3.85 15.46
C TYR A 58 3.99 -2.89 15.22
N PHE A 59 4.05 -1.82 15.99
CA PHE A 59 5.18 -0.89 15.97
C PHE A 59 6.39 -1.46 16.73
N ALA A 60 7.58 -1.00 16.38
CA ALA A 60 8.79 -1.37 17.08
C ALA A 60 8.91 -0.68 18.45
N PRO A 61 9.55 -1.30 19.45
CA PRO A 61 9.81 -0.65 20.73
C PRO A 61 10.55 0.67 20.55
N GLY A 62 10.08 1.72 21.22
CA GLY A 62 10.68 3.06 21.15
C GLY A 62 10.08 3.98 20.08
N VAL A 63 9.21 3.46 19.20
CA VAL A 63 8.37 4.31 18.34
C VAL A 63 7.33 5.02 19.22
N PRO A 64 7.21 6.37 19.16
CA PRO A 64 6.18 7.09 19.90
C PRO A 64 4.77 6.70 19.46
N GLY A 65 3.86 6.56 20.44
CA GLY A 65 2.45 6.23 20.20
C GLY A 65 2.07 4.83 20.69
N PRO A 66 0.89 4.32 20.31
CA PRO A 66 0.43 2.99 20.67
C PRO A 66 1.30 1.88 20.10
N ALA A 67 1.28 0.71 20.76
CA ALA A 67 2.10 -0.43 20.35
C ALA A 67 1.63 -1.09 19.04
N SER A 68 0.37 -0.94 18.67
CA SER A 68 -0.21 -1.52 17.45
C SER A 68 -1.38 -0.69 16.92
N TYR A 69 -1.82 -1.03 15.72
CA TYR A 69 -3.10 -0.59 15.17
C TYR A 69 -3.77 -1.71 14.37
N LYS A 70 -5.10 -1.68 14.35
CA LYS A 70 -5.91 -2.56 13.51
C LYS A 70 -6.45 -1.83 12.30
N GLN A 71 -6.45 -2.49 11.16
CA GLN A 71 -6.92 -1.94 9.90
C GLN A 71 -7.85 -2.93 9.21
N ALA A 72 -9.04 -2.47 8.85
CA ALA A 72 -10.04 -3.29 8.17
C ALA A 72 -10.05 -2.97 6.68
N TYR A 73 -10.00 -3.97 5.80
CA TYR A 73 -10.09 -3.79 4.36
C TYR A 73 -11.56 -3.81 3.97
N THR A 74 -12.16 -2.63 3.86
CA THR A 74 -13.59 -2.50 3.52
C THR A 74 -13.84 -2.60 2.02
N VAL A 75 -12.86 -2.20 1.21
CA VAL A 75 -12.88 -2.34 -0.24
C VAL A 75 -11.55 -2.86 -0.73
N VAL A 76 -11.58 -3.88 -1.59
CA VAL A 76 -10.48 -4.30 -2.47
C VAL A 76 -11.12 -4.62 -3.81
N ASP A 77 -11.02 -3.70 -4.77
CA ASP A 77 -11.63 -3.81 -6.10
C ASP A 77 -10.52 -4.00 -7.14
N ASP A 78 -10.37 -5.23 -7.64
CA ASP A 78 -9.31 -5.59 -8.60
C ASP A 78 -9.54 -5.00 -9.99
N VAL A 79 -10.79 -4.70 -10.35
CA VAL A 79 -11.13 -4.11 -11.64
C VAL A 79 -10.76 -2.64 -11.65
N LYS A 80 -11.17 -1.89 -10.61
CA LYS A 80 -10.86 -0.46 -10.45
C LYS A 80 -9.46 -0.22 -9.88
N ARG A 81 -8.83 -1.25 -9.31
CA ARG A 81 -7.55 -1.23 -8.60
C ARG A 81 -7.55 -0.21 -7.47
N VAL A 82 -8.52 -0.39 -6.58
CA VAL A 82 -8.76 0.49 -5.42
C VAL A 82 -8.88 -0.32 -4.14
N LYS A 83 -8.17 0.11 -3.10
CA LYS A 83 -8.28 -0.44 -1.75
C LYS A 83 -8.63 0.68 -0.78
N ILE A 84 -9.63 0.46 0.06
CA ILE A 84 -10.02 1.36 1.14
C ILE A 84 -9.91 0.59 2.44
N ALA A 85 -9.12 1.14 3.36
CA ALA A 85 -8.71 0.44 4.54
C ALA A 85 -8.68 1.39 5.76
N PRO A 86 -9.83 1.62 6.42
CA PRO A 86 -9.90 2.35 7.69
C PRO A 86 -9.08 1.69 8.79
N THR A 87 -8.41 2.50 9.60
CA THR A 87 -7.93 2.09 10.92
C THR A 87 -9.14 1.99 11.84
N THR A 88 -9.28 0.87 12.55
CA THR A 88 -10.43 0.61 13.42
C THR A 88 -10.10 0.73 14.90
N GLU A 89 -8.86 0.46 15.30
CA GLU A 89 -8.38 0.53 16.69
C GLU A 89 -6.90 0.91 16.73
N GLY A 90 -6.47 1.60 17.79
CA GLY A 90 -5.07 1.88 18.07
C GLY A 90 -4.41 2.90 17.13
N GLY A 91 -3.08 2.90 17.14
CA GLY A 91 -2.24 3.76 16.32
C GLY A 91 -2.59 5.24 16.43
N ILE A 92 -3.04 5.83 15.33
CA ILE A 92 -3.30 7.26 15.29
C ILE A 92 -4.63 7.66 15.94
N LEU A 93 -5.58 6.71 16.07
CA LEU A 93 -6.87 6.99 16.70
C LEU A 93 -6.69 7.35 18.18
N ASP A 94 -5.76 6.68 18.87
CA ASP A 94 -5.42 6.99 20.28
C ASP A 94 -4.53 8.24 20.41
N GLN A 95 -4.25 8.95 19.31
CA GLN A 95 -3.40 10.13 19.25
C GLN A 95 -4.14 11.36 18.71
N GLY A 96 -5.46 11.43 18.91
CA GLY A 96 -6.27 12.61 18.60
C GLY A 96 -7.02 12.55 17.25
N PHE A 97 -7.05 11.40 16.60
CA PHE A 97 -7.84 11.18 15.38
C PHE A 97 -9.16 10.51 15.73
N LYS A 98 -10.27 11.11 15.29
CA LYS A 98 -11.59 10.49 15.33
C LYS A 98 -11.75 9.42 14.23
N SER A 99 -11.18 9.67 13.06
CA SER A 99 -11.16 8.71 11.96
C SER A 99 -9.89 8.85 11.14
N TYR A 100 -9.46 7.73 10.57
CA TYR A 100 -8.29 7.65 9.70
C TYR A 100 -8.50 6.54 8.67
N VAL A 101 -8.47 6.88 7.39
CA VAL A 101 -8.73 5.96 6.29
C VAL A 101 -7.60 6.04 5.29
N THR A 102 -6.91 4.92 5.10
CA THR A 102 -5.94 4.77 4.02
C THR A 102 -6.66 4.32 2.77
N ARG A 103 -6.49 5.06 1.67
CA ARG A 103 -6.99 4.72 0.35
C ARG A 103 -5.83 4.59 -0.63
N LEU A 104 -5.81 3.49 -1.37
CA LEU A 104 -4.78 3.18 -2.36
C LEU A 104 -5.44 2.99 -3.73
N ASP A 105 -4.89 3.64 -4.75
CA ASP A 105 -5.33 3.48 -6.14
C ASP A 105 -4.13 3.19 -7.05
N VAL A 106 -4.35 2.40 -8.10
CA VAL A 106 -3.42 2.29 -9.24
C VAL A 106 -4.16 2.66 -10.52
N LYS A 107 -3.68 3.68 -11.23
CA LYS A 107 -4.29 4.15 -12.48
C LYS A 107 -3.39 3.85 -13.68
N GLU A 108 -3.99 3.33 -14.73
CA GLU A 108 -3.34 3.17 -16.02
C GLU A 108 -3.05 4.53 -16.65
N LYS A 109 -1.95 4.63 -17.40
CA LYS A 109 -1.67 5.80 -18.23
C LYS A 109 -2.16 5.57 -19.65
N LYS A 110 -2.98 6.48 -20.16
CA LYS A 110 -3.53 6.42 -21.52
C LYS A 110 -2.40 6.33 -22.55
N GLY A 111 -2.43 5.29 -23.39
CA GLY A 111 -1.42 5.05 -24.42
C GLY A 111 -0.07 4.51 -23.91
N LYS A 112 0.04 4.17 -22.62
CA LYS A 112 1.27 3.67 -21.99
C LYS A 112 0.96 2.44 -21.13
N PRO A 113 0.71 1.26 -21.73
CA PRO A 113 0.25 0.07 -21.01
C PRO A 113 1.25 -0.47 -19.97
N ASN A 114 2.53 -0.13 -20.11
CA ASN A 114 3.61 -0.54 -19.20
C ASN A 114 3.97 0.56 -18.19
N GLU A 115 3.14 1.60 -18.05
CA GLU A 115 3.31 2.61 -17.01
C GLU A 115 1.99 2.78 -16.25
N CYS A 116 2.11 3.09 -14.96
CA CYS A 116 0.97 3.43 -14.13
C CYS A 116 1.29 4.54 -13.13
N THR A 117 0.26 5.04 -12.47
CA THR A 117 0.36 5.95 -11.35
C THR A 117 -0.20 5.27 -10.10
N MET A 118 0.66 5.06 -9.10
CA MET A 118 0.25 4.70 -7.75
C MET A 118 -0.20 5.96 -7.01
N ILE A 119 -1.27 5.85 -6.24
CA ILE A 119 -1.80 6.94 -5.42
C ILE A 119 -2.02 6.40 -4.01
N GLY A 120 -1.54 7.13 -3.03
CA GLY A 120 -1.82 6.91 -1.62
C GLY A 120 -2.51 8.14 -1.05
N THR A 121 -3.65 7.95 -0.41
CA THR A 121 -4.46 9.00 0.19
C THR A 121 -4.76 8.63 1.64
N ILE A 122 -4.70 9.63 2.51
CA ILE A 122 -5.20 9.55 3.88
C ILE A 122 -6.37 10.51 3.99
N GLU A 123 -7.53 9.97 4.34
CA GLU A 123 -8.72 10.74 4.72
C GLU A 123 -8.85 10.69 6.24
N TYR A 124 -9.08 11.82 6.89
CA TYR A 124 -9.05 11.90 8.35
C TYR A 124 -10.05 12.90 8.92
N VAL A 125 -10.44 12.64 10.17
CA VAL A 125 -11.13 13.59 11.03
C VAL A 125 -10.35 13.65 12.34
N LEU A 126 -9.89 14.84 12.72
CA LEU A 126 -9.24 15.08 14.00
C LEU A 126 -10.29 15.37 15.08
N GLU A 127 -10.11 14.71 16.23
CA GLU A 127 -10.78 15.06 17.48
C GLU A 127 -9.97 16.12 18.25
N ASP A 128 -8.64 16.05 18.19
CA ASP A 128 -7.71 17.05 18.74
C ASP A 128 -6.85 17.65 17.62
N GLU A 129 -6.89 18.97 17.46
CA GLU A 129 -6.10 19.68 16.45
C GLU A 129 -4.59 19.68 16.73
N SER A 130 -4.18 19.40 17.98
CA SER A 130 -2.76 19.21 18.32
C SER A 130 -2.12 18.04 17.56
N ALA A 131 -2.95 17.09 17.08
CA ALA A 131 -2.54 15.93 16.30
C ALA A 131 -2.25 16.24 14.82
N LEU A 132 -2.51 17.47 14.35
CA LEU A 132 -2.32 17.86 12.94
C LEU A 132 -0.92 17.52 12.37
N PRO A 133 0.21 17.68 13.09
CA PRO A 133 1.52 17.27 12.57
C PRO A 133 1.60 15.79 12.19
N LEU A 134 0.82 14.92 12.84
CA LEU A 134 0.81 13.49 12.54
C LEU A 134 0.17 13.17 11.19
N VAL A 135 -0.68 14.06 10.65
CA VAL A 135 -1.19 13.93 9.27
C VAL A 135 -0.02 13.95 8.28
N GLN A 136 0.94 14.85 8.49
CA GLN A 136 2.11 14.97 7.63
C GLN A 136 3.03 13.76 7.76
N SER A 137 3.35 13.33 8.99
CA SER A 137 4.13 12.12 9.22
C SER A 137 3.49 10.86 8.61
N SER A 138 2.16 10.77 8.68
CA SER A 138 1.43 9.63 8.14
C SER A 138 1.48 9.57 6.61
N ILE A 139 1.31 10.71 5.92
CA ILE A 139 1.34 10.73 4.45
C ILE A 139 2.76 10.54 3.90
N ASP A 140 3.78 10.99 4.62
CA ASP A 140 5.17 10.76 4.24
C ASP A 140 5.55 9.28 4.45
N GLY A 141 5.15 8.66 5.58
CA GLY A 141 5.33 7.22 5.79
C GLY A 141 4.60 6.35 4.76
N LEU A 142 3.38 6.73 4.36
CA LEU A 142 2.67 6.04 3.27
C LEU A 142 3.44 6.18 1.94
N TYR A 143 4.01 7.35 1.66
CA TYR A 143 4.79 7.57 0.45
C TYR A 143 6.09 6.75 0.43
N ASP A 144 6.76 6.59 1.57
CA ASP A 144 7.95 5.74 1.68
C ASP A 144 7.60 4.26 1.40
N ILE A 145 6.45 3.78 1.91
CA ILE A 145 5.93 2.44 1.56
C ILE A 145 5.63 2.34 0.06
N MET A 146 5.07 3.38 -0.56
CA MET A 146 4.85 3.40 -2.01
C MET A 146 6.15 3.27 -2.80
N ILE A 147 7.24 3.91 -2.35
CA ILE A 147 8.56 3.78 -2.97
C ILE A 147 9.10 2.35 -2.85
N VAL A 148 8.94 1.70 -1.69
CA VAL A 148 9.34 0.30 -1.49
C VAL A 148 8.58 -0.62 -2.45
N VAL A 149 7.26 -0.44 -2.58
CA VAL A 149 6.44 -1.21 -3.52
C VAL A 149 6.91 -0.98 -4.95
N ALA A 150 7.14 0.28 -5.34
CA ALA A 150 7.65 0.62 -6.67
C ALA A 150 8.97 -0.10 -6.97
N TYR A 151 9.93 -0.05 -6.04
CA TYR A 151 11.20 -0.76 -6.18
C TYR A 151 10.99 -2.26 -6.34
N TYR A 152 10.15 -2.86 -5.49
CA TYR A 152 9.83 -4.28 -5.53
C TYR A 152 9.24 -4.70 -6.89
N VAL A 153 8.20 -4.02 -7.36
CA VAL A 153 7.54 -4.39 -8.62
C VAL A 153 8.43 -4.13 -9.84
N ILE A 154 9.26 -3.09 -9.83
CA ILE A 154 10.20 -2.80 -10.92
C ILE A 154 11.27 -3.90 -11.03
N THR A 155 11.75 -4.41 -9.88
CA THR A 155 12.81 -5.43 -9.86
C THR A 155 12.29 -6.84 -10.11
N HIS A 156 11.08 -7.17 -9.62
CA HIS A 156 10.50 -8.51 -9.73
C HIS A 156 9.67 -8.75 -11.00
N THR A 157 9.33 -7.70 -11.76
CA THR A 157 8.70 -7.86 -13.09
C THR A 157 9.73 -7.93 -14.21
N ARG A 158 10.95 -7.41 -14.01
CA ARG A 158 12.07 -7.50 -14.97
C ARG A 158 12.71 -8.89 -15.06
N THR A 159 12.37 -9.80 -14.17
CA THR A 159 12.90 -11.17 -14.13
C THR A 159 12.11 -12.19 -14.94
N ILE A 160 11.11 -11.77 -15.74
CA ILE A 160 10.53 -12.62 -16.80
C ILE A 160 11.31 -12.31 -18.08
N PRO A 161 12.26 -13.16 -18.52
CA PRO A 161 12.79 -13.01 -19.87
C PRO A 161 11.62 -13.30 -20.80
N THR A 162 11.33 -12.35 -21.69
CA THR A 162 10.55 -12.63 -22.88
C THR A 162 11.26 -13.77 -23.60
N GLN A 163 10.82 -15.00 -23.40
CA GLN A 163 11.10 -16.05 -24.37
C GLN A 163 10.41 -15.58 -25.64
N HIS A 164 11.20 -14.97 -26.52
CA HIS A 164 10.97 -15.03 -27.94
C HIS A 164 10.57 -16.48 -28.23
N GLN A 165 9.31 -16.69 -28.59
CA GLN A 165 8.95 -17.89 -29.32
C GLN A 165 9.70 -17.81 -30.65
N LEU A 166 10.91 -18.37 -30.65
CA LEU A 166 11.55 -18.85 -31.86
C LEU A 166 10.60 -19.92 -32.42
N THR A 167 10.07 -19.58 -33.59
CA THR A 167 9.16 -20.40 -34.36
C THR A 167 9.77 -21.76 -34.69
N HIS A 168 8.96 -22.80 -34.64
CA HIS A 168 9.26 -24.21 -34.96
C HIS A 168 9.52 -24.45 -36.47
N ALA A 169 10.24 -23.54 -37.15
CA ALA A 169 10.30 -23.51 -38.62
C ALA A 169 11.70 -23.34 -39.21
N ASP A 170 12.78 -23.64 -38.48
CA ASP A 170 14.14 -23.74 -39.06
C ASP A 170 14.67 -25.19 -38.95
N TYR A 171 14.09 -26.04 -39.82
CA TYR A 171 14.71 -27.13 -40.59
C TYR A 171 16.12 -27.58 -40.15
N ILE A 172 16.29 -28.77 -39.56
CA ILE A 172 16.55 -30.04 -40.27
C ILE A 172 17.41 -29.81 -41.53
N ASN A 173 18.73 -30.01 -41.36
CA ASN A 173 19.60 -30.60 -42.38
C ASN A 173 19.82 -32.07 -42.00
#